data_AF-A0AAD9I898-F1
#
_entry.id   AF-A0AAD9I898-F1
#
_cell.length_a   1.000
_cell.length_b   1.000
_cell.length_c   1.000
_cell.angle_alpha   90.00
_cell.angle_beta   90.00
_cell.angle_gamma   90.00
#
_symmetry.space_group_name_H-M   'P 1'
#
loop_
_entity.id
_entity.type
_entity.pdbx_description
1 polymer ?
#
loop_
_entity_poly.entity_id
_entity_poly.type
_entity_poly.pdbx_seq_one_letter_code
_entity_poly.pdbx_strand_id
1 'polypeptide(L)'
;MVARVKALKESGVGVSQTLEILQTDNPHVPLLPRDIYNARAAINRNPSKIATGLAENRPAIYSKPHPSAEERIRADLRREIAKYRDDYEELKEKTDKEIEELKAKLREKDQTIERFEMFIDICNQRVMVQRERLSDNTLPNGGASSSTS
;
A
#
# COMPACT_ATOMS: atom_id res chain seq x y z
N MET A 1 -29.06 -14.16 47.75
CA MET A 1 -28.09 -13.05 47.60
C MET A 1 -28.78 -11.73 47.18
N VAL A 2 -29.28 -11.59 45.94
CA VAL A 2 -29.87 -10.32 45.43
C VAL A 2 -31.03 -9.78 46.28
N ALA A 3 -31.95 -10.64 46.73
CA ALA A 3 -33.07 -10.22 47.58
C ALA A 3 -32.60 -9.62 48.93
N ARG A 4 -31.54 -10.17 49.51
CA ARG A 4 -30.94 -9.68 50.77
C ARG A 4 -30.20 -8.36 50.56
N VAL A 5 -29.49 -8.21 49.43
CA VAL A 5 -28.88 -6.94 49.02
C VAL A 5 -29.95 -5.86 48.81
N LYS A 6 -31.12 -6.21 48.26
CA LYS A 6 -32.25 -5.29 48.10
C LYS A 6 -32.77 -4.79 49.45
N ALA A 7 -33.02 -5.68 50.40
CA ALA A 7 -33.48 -5.31 51.74
C ALA A 7 -32.47 -4.38 52.45
N LEU A 8 -31.16 -4.69 52.39
CA LEU A 8 -30.11 -3.88 53.01
C LEU A 8 -29.95 -2.51 52.35
N LYS A 9 -30.15 -2.43 51.04
CA LYS A 9 -30.16 -1.16 50.31
C LYS A 9 -31.37 -0.30 50.68
N GLU A 10 -32.55 -0.90 50.82
CA GLU A 10 -33.78 -0.22 51.22
C GLU A 10 -33.70 0.28 52.68
N SER A 11 -32.96 -0.42 53.55
CA SER A 11 -32.65 0.02 54.91
C SER A 11 -31.50 1.04 55.01
N GLY A 12 -30.99 1.55 53.88
CA GLY A 12 -29.98 2.63 53.84
C GLY A 12 -28.53 2.20 54.09
N VAL A 13 -28.22 0.90 54.12
CA VAL A 13 -26.88 0.39 54.43
C VAL A 13 -25.92 0.64 53.26
N GLY A 14 -24.66 0.98 53.55
CA GLY A 14 -23.62 1.20 52.53
C GLY A 14 -23.15 -0.09 51.84
N VAL A 15 -22.42 0.03 50.72
CA VAL A 15 -21.93 -1.14 49.96
C VAL A 15 -20.96 -2.00 50.77
N SER A 16 -20.00 -1.38 51.45
CA SER A 16 -19.00 -2.08 52.27
C SER A 16 -19.63 -2.82 53.45
N GLN A 17 -20.58 -2.18 54.15
CA GLN A 17 -21.34 -2.80 55.24
C GLN A 17 -22.24 -3.94 54.74
N THR A 18 -22.85 -3.78 53.56
CA THR A 18 -23.65 -4.86 52.94
C THR A 18 -22.79 -6.10 52.66
N LEU A 19 -21.55 -5.90 52.22
CA LEU A 19 -20.63 -7.00 51.97
C LEU A 19 -20.28 -7.76 53.25
N GLU A 20 -19.91 -7.02 54.30
CA GLU A 20 -19.53 -7.58 55.61
C GLU A 20 -20.68 -8.37 56.24
N ILE A 21 -21.90 -7.83 56.21
CA ILE A 21 -23.11 -8.52 56.69
C ILE A 21 -23.32 -9.83 55.92
N LEU A 22 -23.20 -9.79 54.60
CA LEU A 22 -23.44 -10.96 53.76
C LEU A 22 -22.37 -12.04 53.89
N GLN A 23 -21.11 -11.64 54.10
CA GLN A 23 -20.00 -12.55 54.39
C GLN A 23 -20.16 -13.19 55.78
N THR A 24 -20.68 -12.44 56.76
CA THR A 24 -21.00 -12.96 58.09
C THR A 24 -22.18 -13.94 58.06
N ASP A 25 -23.25 -13.58 57.35
CA ASP A 25 -24.45 -14.42 57.19
C ASP A 25 -24.14 -15.69 56.36
N ASN A 26 -23.13 -15.67 55.47
CA ASN A 26 -22.80 -16.76 54.55
C ASN A 26 -21.27 -16.96 54.44
N PRO A 27 -20.61 -17.49 55.49
CA PRO A 27 -19.15 -17.60 55.54
C PRO A 27 -18.56 -18.56 54.49
N HIS A 28 -19.38 -19.46 53.94
CA HIS A 28 -18.97 -20.42 52.92
C HIS A 28 -19.01 -19.85 51.49
N VAL A 29 -19.53 -18.63 51.30
CA VAL A 29 -19.64 -17.99 49.99
C VAL A 29 -18.76 -16.74 49.97
N PRO A 30 -17.54 -16.80 49.40
CA PRO A 30 -16.68 -15.64 49.32
C PRO A 30 -17.25 -14.63 48.33
N LEU A 31 -17.91 -13.60 48.86
CA LEU A 31 -18.45 -12.50 48.06
C LEU A 31 -17.40 -11.40 47.90
N LEU A 32 -17.36 -10.78 46.72
CA LEU A 32 -16.54 -9.62 46.45
C LEU A 32 -17.38 -8.33 46.49
N PRO A 33 -16.77 -7.16 46.77
CA PRO A 33 -17.45 -5.87 46.66
C PRO A 33 -18.16 -5.67 45.31
N ARG A 34 -17.55 -6.17 44.22
CA ARG A 34 -18.09 -6.14 42.87
C ARG A 34 -19.46 -6.81 42.76
N ASP A 35 -19.67 -7.91 43.47
CA ASP A 35 -20.93 -8.66 43.42
C ASP A 35 -22.07 -7.84 44.03
N ILE A 36 -21.77 -7.08 45.08
CA ILE A 36 -22.73 -6.18 45.73
C ILE A 36 -23.09 -5.02 44.78
N TYR A 37 -22.10 -4.45 44.09
CA TYR A 37 -22.35 -3.42 43.07
C TYR A 37 -23.22 -3.95 41.93
N ASN A 38 -22.91 -5.14 41.40
CA ASN A 38 -23.68 -5.78 40.34
C ASN A 38 -25.12 -6.06 40.79
N ALA A 39 -25.31 -6.59 42.00
CA ALA A 39 -26.62 -6.84 42.56
C ALA A 39 -27.43 -5.54 42.73
N ARG A 40 -26.83 -4.46 43.26
CA ARG A 40 -27.49 -3.15 43.39
C ARG A 40 -27.86 -2.55 42.03
N ALA A 41 -26.98 -2.68 41.04
CA ALA A 41 -27.22 -2.23 39.68
C ALA A 41 -28.37 -3.03 39.03
N ALA A 42 -28.42 -4.34 39.22
CA ALA A 42 -29.50 -5.19 38.75
C ALA A 42 -30.85 -4.82 39.40
N ILE A 43 -30.86 -4.54 40.71
CA ILE A 43 -32.06 -4.07 41.44
C ILE A 43 -32.56 -2.72 40.88
N ASN A 44 -31.66 -1.85 40.43
CA ASN A 44 -32.02 -0.54 39.85
C ASN A 44 -32.46 -0.61 38.39
N ARG A 45 -32.27 -1.74 37.70
CA ARG A 45 -32.65 -1.89 36.29
C ARG A 45 -34.11 -2.35 36.20
N ASN A 46 -34.92 -1.62 35.43
CA ASN A 46 -36.31 -1.99 35.15
C ASN A 46 -36.36 -3.30 34.35
N PRO A 47 -37.03 -4.36 34.85
CA PRO A 47 -37.11 -5.65 34.15
C PRO A 47 -37.84 -5.56 32.80
N SER A 48 -38.72 -4.58 32.61
CA SER A 48 -39.42 -4.32 31.35
C SER A 48 -38.53 -3.86 30.19
N LYS A 49 -37.31 -3.37 30.45
CA LYS A 49 -36.37 -2.95 29.39
C LYS A 49 -35.46 -4.09 28.89
N ILE A 50 -35.50 -5.28 29.50
CA ILE A 50 -34.53 -6.36 29.26
C ILE A 50 -35.13 -7.51 28.43
N ALA A 51 -36.45 -7.54 28.23
CA ALA A 51 -37.15 -8.63 27.55
C ALA A 51 -36.84 -8.79 26.04
N THR A 52 -36.14 -7.84 25.41
CA THR A 52 -35.89 -7.85 23.95
C THR A 52 -34.54 -8.43 23.52
N GLY A 53 -33.71 -8.99 24.42
CA GLY A 53 -32.36 -9.46 24.05
C GLY A 53 -31.86 -10.75 24.69
N LEU A 54 -32.67 -11.47 25.47
CA LEU A 54 -32.20 -12.60 26.28
C LEU A 54 -32.57 -13.99 25.71
N ALA A 55 -32.68 -14.11 24.39
CA ALA A 55 -33.01 -15.37 23.70
C ALA A 55 -31.81 -16.06 23.03
N GLU A 56 -30.57 -15.77 23.42
CA GLU A 56 -29.41 -16.53 22.93
C GLU A 56 -28.51 -16.98 24.09
N ASN A 57 -28.77 -18.21 24.55
CA ASN A 57 -27.96 -18.95 25.50
C ASN A 57 -26.75 -19.58 24.77
N ARG A 58 -25.77 -18.75 24.38
CA ARG A 58 -24.40 -19.20 24.06
C ARG A 58 -23.39 -18.21 24.64
N PRO A 59 -22.29 -18.69 25.26
CA PRO A 59 -21.22 -17.81 25.70
C PRO A 59 -20.50 -17.26 24.46
N ALA A 60 -20.89 -16.06 24.03
CA ALA A 60 -20.10 -15.27 23.10
C ALA A 60 -18.88 -14.75 23.85
N ILE A 61 -17.82 -15.54 23.86
CA ILE A 61 -16.47 -15.06 24.14
C ILE A 61 -16.13 -14.11 23.00
N TYR A 62 -16.50 -12.83 23.16
CA TYR A 62 -16.16 -11.70 22.30
C TYR A 62 -16.23 -12.00 20.79
N SER A 63 -17.43 -12.22 20.24
CA SER A 63 -17.57 -12.11 18.79
C SER A 63 -17.34 -10.65 18.41
N LYS A 64 -16.35 -10.38 17.57
CA LYS A 64 -16.22 -9.07 16.94
C LYS A 64 -17.56 -8.79 16.25
N PRO A 65 -18.16 -7.60 16.41
CA PRO A 65 -19.32 -7.22 15.63
C PRO A 65 -19.02 -7.48 14.15
N HIS A 66 -20.01 -8.00 13.40
CA HIS A 66 -19.84 -8.10 11.95
C HIS A 66 -19.45 -6.72 11.41
N PRO A 67 -18.37 -6.63 10.62
CA PRO A 67 -17.87 -5.35 10.17
C PRO A 67 -18.98 -4.62 9.43
N SER A 68 -19.16 -3.35 9.77
CA SER A 68 -20.16 -2.50 9.15
C SER A 68 -19.90 -2.40 7.64
N ALA A 69 -20.91 -2.04 6.85
CA ALA A 69 -20.72 -1.82 5.42
C ALA A 69 -19.60 -0.80 5.14
N GLU A 70 -19.49 0.22 5.99
CA GLU A 70 -18.45 1.24 5.91
C GLU A 70 -17.05 0.69 6.21
N GLU A 71 -16.92 -0.21 7.20
CA GLU A 71 -15.64 -0.86 7.51
C GLU A 71 -15.16 -1.79 6.40
N ARG A 72 -16.08 -2.47 5.71
CA ARG A 72 -15.76 -3.29 4.52
C ARG A 72 -15.27 -2.42 3.37
N ILE A 73 -16.00 -1.35 3.05
CA ILE A 73 -15.60 -0.38 2.02
C ILE A 73 -14.22 0.21 2.34
N ARG A 74 -13.94 0.55 3.60
CA ARG A 74 -12.63 1.06 4.02
C ARG A 74 -11.51 0.03 3.85
N ALA A 75 -11.79 -1.25 4.10
CA ALA A 75 -10.83 -2.32 3.89
C ALA A 75 -10.54 -2.53 2.40
N ASP A 76 -11.58 -2.51 1.57
CA ASP A 76 -11.47 -2.64 0.11
C ASP A 76 -10.68 -1.47 -0.48
N LEU A 77 -11.00 -0.23 -0.11
CA LEU A 77 -10.26 0.96 -0.54
C LEU A 77 -8.79 0.92 -0.13
N ARG A 78 -8.47 0.45 1.09
CA ARG A 78 -7.08 0.29 1.51
C ARG A 78 -6.33 -0.72 0.67
N ARG A 79 -6.96 -1.85 0.35
CA ARG A 79 -6.39 -2.87 -0.53
C ARG A 79 -6.19 -2.32 -1.95
N GLU A 80 -7.15 -1.58 -2.46
CA GLU A 80 -7.08 -0.99 -3.80
C GLU A 80 -5.98 0.07 -3.89
N ILE A 81 -5.87 0.96 -2.88
CA ILE A 81 -4.80 1.95 -2.80
C ILE A 81 -3.42 1.28 -2.71
N ALA A 82 -3.28 0.21 -1.92
CA ALA A 82 -2.03 -0.54 -1.84
C ALA A 82 -1.67 -1.12 -3.22
N LYS A 83 -2.63 -1.77 -3.88
CA LYS A 83 -2.44 -2.30 -5.23
C LYS A 83 -2.01 -1.23 -6.23
N TYR A 84 -2.70 -0.09 -6.29
CA TYR A 84 -2.32 0.98 -7.23
C TYR A 84 -0.94 1.58 -6.95
N ARG A 85 -0.49 1.58 -5.69
CA ARG A 85 0.87 2.01 -5.35
C ARG A 85 1.90 1.02 -5.87
N ASP A 86 1.67 -0.27 -5.65
CA ASP A 86 2.55 -1.33 -6.14
C ASP A 86 2.61 -1.33 -7.67
N ASP A 87 1.45 -1.25 -8.35
CA ASP A 87 1.35 -1.17 -9.81
C ASP A 87 2.08 0.07 -10.36
N TYR A 88 1.99 1.22 -9.67
CA TYR A 88 2.67 2.46 -10.06
C TYR A 88 4.20 2.35 -9.89
N GLU A 89 4.66 1.75 -8.80
CA GLU A 89 6.08 1.54 -8.55
C GLU A 89 6.68 0.56 -9.57
N GLU A 90 5.98 -0.53 -9.88
CA GLU A 90 6.39 -1.46 -10.93
C GLU A 90 6.43 -0.79 -12.32
N LEU A 91 5.43 0.04 -12.65
CA LEU A 91 5.42 0.78 -13.91
C LEU A 91 6.61 1.74 -14.00
N LYS A 92 6.90 2.46 -12.91
CA LYS A 92 8.02 3.40 -12.85
C LYS A 92 9.35 2.67 -13.07
N GLU A 93 9.58 1.55 -12.40
CA GLU A 93 10.80 0.76 -12.59
C GLU A 93 10.95 0.24 -14.01
N LYS A 94 9.85 -0.22 -14.63
CA LYS A 94 9.86 -0.66 -16.03
C LYS A 94 10.19 0.50 -16.97
N THR A 95 9.58 1.67 -16.77
CA THR A 95 9.87 2.85 -17.60
C THR A 95 11.31 3.32 -17.44
N ASP A 96 11.86 3.32 -16.23
CA ASP A 96 13.25 3.72 -16.01
C ASP A 96 14.23 2.77 -16.70
N LYS A 97 13.98 1.45 -16.65
CA LYS A 97 14.76 0.45 -17.39
C LYS A 97 14.67 0.67 -18.90
N GLU A 98 13.47 0.86 -19.44
CA GLU A 98 13.26 1.10 -20.87
C GLU A 98 13.96 2.38 -21.34
N ILE A 99 13.91 3.45 -20.54
CA ILE A 99 14.62 4.71 -20.83
C ILE A 99 16.13 4.47 -20.89
N GLU A 100 16.71 3.74 -19.94
CA GLU A 100 18.15 3.47 -19.94
C GLU A 100 18.57 2.58 -21.12
N GLU A 101 17.76 1.60 -21.50
CA GLU A 101 17.98 0.81 -22.72
C GLU A 101 17.94 1.66 -23.98
N LEU A 102 16.98 2.58 -24.09
CA LEU A 102 16.87 3.49 -25.23
C LEU A 102 18.06 4.46 -25.30
N LYS A 103 18.50 5.00 -24.16
CA LYS A 103 19.71 5.84 -24.09
C LYS A 103 20.95 5.06 -24.49
N ALA A 104 21.07 3.79 -24.10
CA ALA A 104 22.18 2.93 -24.52
C ALA A 104 22.22 2.72 -26.03
N LYS A 105 21.06 2.44 -26.65
CA LYS A 105 20.94 2.33 -28.11
C LYS A 105 21.29 3.62 -28.84
N LEU A 106 20.93 4.77 -28.28
CA LEU A 106 21.32 6.08 -28.81
C LEU A 106 22.85 6.23 -28.81
N ARG A 107 23.51 5.96 -27.67
CA ARG A 107 24.98 6.03 -27.58
C ARG A 107 25.69 5.11 -28.58
N GLU A 108 25.20 3.89 -28.76
CA GLU A 108 25.75 2.95 -29.73
C GLU A 108 25.60 3.45 -31.18
N LYS A 109 24.43 4.04 -31.49
CA LYS A 109 24.18 4.65 -32.79
C LYS A 109 25.07 5.86 -33.04
N ASP A 110 25.26 6.72 -32.05
CA ASP A 110 26.14 7.89 -32.17
C ASP A 110 27.59 7.47 -32.44
N GLN A 111 28.10 6.46 -31.72
CA GLN A 111 29.43 5.89 -32.00
C GLN A 111 29.55 5.31 -33.41
N THR A 112 28.47 4.70 -33.90
CA THR A 112 28.44 4.14 -35.25
C THR A 112 28.46 5.26 -36.30
N ILE A 113 27.69 6.32 -36.08
CA ILE A 113 27.66 7.52 -36.94
C ILE A 113 29.06 8.15 -36.98
N GLU A 114 29.71 8.34 -35.83
CA GLU A 114 31.06 8.91 -35.76
C GLU A 114 32.08 8.10 -36.57
N ARG A 115 31.99 6.76 -36.53
CA ARG A 115 32.84 5.89 -37.37
C ARG A 115 32.55 6.08 -38.86
N PHE A 116 31.29 6.23 -39.24
CA PHE A 116 30.91 6.50 -40.63
C PHE A 116 31.37 7.88 -41.09
N GLU A 117 31.26 8.91 -40.25
CA GLU A 117 31.75 10.26 -40.54
C GLU A 117 33.27 10.25 -40.77
N MET A 118 34.03 9.60 -39.87
CA MET A 118 35.48 9.44 -40.05
C MET A 118 35.82 8.69 -41.35
N PHE A 119 35.03 7.67 -41.71
CA PHE A 119 35.23 6.95 -42.97
C PHE A 119 34.96 7.83 -44.19
N ILE A 120 33.88 8.62 -44.16
CA ILE A 120 33.53 9.57 -45.21
C ILE A 120 34.63 10.62 -45.39
N ASP A 121 35.16 11.16 -44.29
CA ASP A 121 36.25 12.14 -44.33
C ASP A 121 37.51 11.56 -45.00
N ILE A 122 37.88 10.34 -44.66
CA ILE A 122 39.01 9.64 -45.30
C ILE A 122 38.77 9.46 -46.81
N CYS A 123 37.55 9.09 -47.20
CA CYS A 123 37.20 8.94 -48.60
C CYS A 123 37.28 10.28 -49.34
N ASN A 124 36.73 11.34 -48.74
CA ASN A 124 36.76 12.69 -49.30
C ASN A 124 38.20 13.19 -49.47
N GLN A 125 39.06 13.02 -48.46
CA GLN A 125 40.48 13.39 -48.52
C GLN A 125 41.19 12.66 -49.67
N ARG A 126 40.98 11.36 -49.83
CA ARG A 126 41.59 10.58 -50.93
C ARG A 126 41.13 11.07 -52.29
N VAL A 127 39.84 11.38 -52.44
CA VAL A 127 39.29 11.92 -53.70
C VAL A 127 39.88 13.30 -54.01
N MET A 128 40.00 14.18 -53.01
CA MET A 128 40.62 15.50 -53.19
C MET A 128 42.08 15.37 -53.65
N VAL A 129 42.89 14.54 -52.98
CA VAL A 129 44.29 14.30 -53.38
C VAL A 129 44.40 13.71 -54.79
N GLN A 130 43.52 12.77 -55.17
CA GLN A 130 43.51 12.25 -56.54
C GLN A 130 43.12 13.31 -57.56
N ARG A 131 42.14 14.15 -57.24
CA ARG A 131 41.71 15.25 -58.10
C ARG A 131 42.82 16.26 -58.32
N GLU A 132 43.55 16.65 -57.27
CA GLU A 132 44.72 17.54 -57.36
C GLU A 132 45.81 16.95 -58.27
N ARG A 133 46.14 15.65 -58.09
CA ARG A 133 47.11 14.95 -58.96
C ARG A 133 46.69 14.90 -60.43
N LEU A 134 45.39 14.77 -60.70
CA LEU A 134 44.86 14.74 -62.06
C LEU A 134 44.80 16.15 -62.66
N SER A 135 44.47 17.17 -61.88
CA SER A 135 44.49 18.57 -62.33
C SER A 135 45.91 19.09 -62.61
N ASP A 136 46.90 18.67 -61.81
CA ASP A 136 48.31 19.02 -62.05
C ASP A 136 48.87 18.35 -63.32
N ASN A 137 48.26 17.24 -63.75
CA ASN A 137 48.58 16.57 -65.02
C ASN A 137 47.76 17.08 -66.22
N THR A 138 46.83 18.01 -66.02
CA THR A 138 46.01 18.57 -67.11
C THR A 138 46.15 20.09 -67.19
N LEU A 139 47.28 20.57 -67.74
CA LEU A 139 47.39 21.54 -68.86
C LEU A 139 48.84 22.09 -69.02
N PRO A 140 49.39 22.31 -70.24
CA PRO A 140 48.94 21.90 -71.57
C PRO A 140 50.04 21.13 -72.35
N ASN A 141 49.69 20.03 -73.01
CA ASN A 141 50.38 19.70 -74.26
C ASN A 141 49.37 19.20 -75.30
N GLY A 142 49.63 19.63 -76.54
CA GLY A 142 48.68 19.71 -77.64
C GLY A 142 48.08 18.40 -78.14
N GLY A 143 47.05 18.58 -78.96
CA GLY A 143 46.10 17.55 -79.33
C GLY A 143 46.58 16.50 -80.34
N ALA A 144 45.71 15.54 -80.60
CA ALA A 144 45.44 14.99 -81.93
C ALA A 144 44.15 14.16 -81.91
N SER A 145 43.36 14.41 -82.94
CA SER A 145 42.20 13.68 -83.47
C SER A 145 42.14 12.16 -83.25
N SER A 146 40.92 11.64 -83.09
CA SER A 146 40.31 10.80 -84.13
C SER A 146 38.81 10.58 -83.89
N SER A 147 38.02 11.14 -84.80
CA SER A 147 36.68 10.71 -85.17
C SER A 147 36.61 9.23 -85.54
N THR A 148 35.55 8.53 -85.15
CA THR A 148 34.91 7.54 -86.03
C THR A 148 33.42 7.46 -85.73
N SER A 149 32.69 7.69 -86.81
CA SER A 149 31.28 7.46 -87.14
C SER A 149 30.75 6.06 -86.83
#